data_AF-A0A0G0LUG7-F1
#
_entry.id   AF-A0A0G0LUG7-F1
#
_cell.length_a   1.000
_cell.length_b   1.000
_cell.length_c   1.000
_cell.angle_alpha   90.00
_cell.angle_beta   90.00
_cell.angle_gamma   90.00
#
_symmetry.space_group_name_H-M   'P 1'
#
loop_
_entity.id
_entity.type
_entity.pdbx_description
1 polymer ?
#
loop_
_entity_poly.entity_id
_entity_poly.type
_entity_poly.pdbx_seq_one_letter_code
_entity_poly.pdbx_strand_id
1 'polypeptide(L)'
;MEEKSESERKTFQTVRPEFTRGEVPLKYSYTFSKGERLDVSQDENGIAYIGITRGEKSIFDASRLLPPDFKFVTPTYFIKSIKEYRLEDYHYNTSGWAVSPDRKMVLVGEFRSPRDLLTLLHEIGHVQSPDKKLGSVTRSGKEARIRSREERRAWAWAISTFRKIEKDTGIDFRTVFPTQKELKRHIDNYLASHRQFWEQYLGNDPTFSLESRKLFDKVDRRS
;
A
#
# COMPACT_ATOMS: atom_id res chain seq x y z
N MET A 1 -14.12 -24.12 -18.51
CA MET A 1 -12.88 -24.03 -17.71
C MET A 1 -12.78 -22.60 -17.16
N GLU A 2 -13.65 -22.21 -16.23
CA GLU A 2 -13.81 -20.81 -15.79
C GLU A 2 -13.88 -20.61 -14.26
N GLU A 3 -13.93 -21.66 -13.45
CA GLU A 3 -14.10 -21.54 -11.98
C GLU A 3 -12.82 -21.26 -11.20
N LYS A 4 -11.62 -21.33 -11.81
CA LYS A 4 -10.37 -21.01 -11.10
C LYS A 4 -10.16 -19.50 -10.87
N SER A 5 -10.93 -18.62 -11.53
CA SER A 5 -10.67 -17.18 -11.46
C SER A 5 -11.32 -16.46 -10.26
N GLU A 6 -12.31 -17.04 -9.61
CA GLU A 6 -13.08 -16.35 -8.56
C GLU A 6 -12.54 -16.59 -7.13
N SER A 7 -11.96 -17.78 -6.87
CA SER A 7 -11.25 -18.06 -5.60
C SER A 7 -9.88 -17.38 -5.54
N GLU A 8 -9.21 -17.21 -6.68
CA GLU A 8 -7.95 -16.45 -6.80
C GLU A 8 -8.17 -14.93 -6.75
N ARG A 9 -9.35 -14.44 -7.17
CA ARG A 9 -9.75 -13.01 -7.00
C ARG A 9 -10.14 -12.67 -5.57
N LYS A 10 -10.61 -13.65 -4.77
CA LYS A 10 -10.99 -13.45 -3.35
C LYS A 10 -9.82 -13.43 -2.37
N THR A 11 -8.58 -13.61 -2.83
CA THR A 11 -7.38 -13.61 -1.97
C THR A 11 -6.53 -12.34 -2.12
N PHE A 12 -7.16 -11.18 -2.39
CA PHE A 12 -6.56 -9.94 -1.91
C PHE A 12 -6.78 -9.90 -0.39
N GLN A 13 -5.67 -9.99 0.33
CA GLN A 13 -5.59 -10.41 1.72
C GLN A 13 -6.53 -9.61 2.63
N THR A 14 -7.61 -10.24 3.09
CA THR A 14 -8.47 -9.64 4.13
C THR A 14 -7.64 -9.47 5.39
N VAL A 15 -7.31 -8.23 5.74
CA VAL A 15 -6.61 -7.88 6.99
C VAL A 15 -7.34 -8.53 8.17
N ARG A 16 -6.59 -9.03 9.17
CA ARG A 16 -7.21 -9.71 10.31
C ARG A 16 -8.12 -8.70 11.04
N PRO A 17 -9.38 -9.05 11.35
CA PRO A 17 -10.26 -8.14 12.06
C PRO A 17 -9.67 -7.62 13.37
N GLU A 18 -8.93 -8.45 14.09
CA GLU A 18 -8.23 -8.09 15.34
C GLU A 18 -7.14 -7.03 15.08
N PHE A 19 -6.43 -7.11 13.95
CA PHE A 19 -5.43 -6.11 13.59
C PHE A 19 -6.08 -4.79 13.21
N THR A 20 -7.15 -4.82 12.40
CA THR A 20 -7.93 -3.63 12.06
C THR A 20 -8.53 -2.97 13.30
N ARG A 21 -8.94 -3.74 14.30
CA ARG A 21 -9.39 -3.22 15.60
C ARG A 21 -8.24 -2.85 16.53
N GLY A 22 -6.98 -2.96 16.09
CA GLY A 22 -5.74 -2.69 16.83
C GLY A 22 -5.54 -3.49 18.12
N GLU A 23 -6.22 -4.64 18.23
CA GLU A 23 -6.16 -5.59 19.35
C GLU A 23 -4.86 -6.41 19.32
N VAL A 24 -4.26 -6.58 18.15
CA VAL A 24 -2.97 -7.25 17.97
C VAL A 24 -1.93 -6.28 17.41
N PRO A 25 -0.72 -6.24 17.98
CA PRO A 25 0.33 -5.35 17.49
C PRO A 25 0.88 -5.84 16.14
N LEU A 26 1.32 -4.88 15.32
CA LEU A 26 2.10 -5.16 14.13
C LEU A 26 3.42 -5.84 14.52
N LYS A 27 3.64 -7.04 13.99
CA LYS A 27 4.90 -7.78 14.11
C LYS A 27 5.07 -8.71 12.92
N TYR A 28 6.15 -8.53 12.18
CA TYR A 28 6.51 -9.36 11.04
C TYR A 28 8.03 -9.38 10.87
N SER A 29 8.58 -10.53 10.47
CA SER A 29 10.00 -10.64 10.15
C SER A 29 10.19 -11.59 8.97
N TYR A 30 11.15 -11.29 8.11
CA TYR A 30 11.49 -12.10 6.95
C TYR A 30 12.99 -12.04 6.67
N THR A 31 13.61 -13.19 6.45
CA THR A 31 15.03 -13.30 6.11
C THR A 31 15.20 -13.51 4.60
N PHE A 32 15.92 -12.60 3.94
CA PHE A 32 16.30 -12.71 2.53
C PHE A 32 17.39 -13.78 2.34
N SER A 33 17.61 -14.19 1.08
CA SER A 33 18.51 -15.31 0.74
C SER A 33 19.96 -15.15 1.19
N LYS A 34 20.45 -13.91 1.36
CA LYS A 34 21.82 -13.62 1.82
C LYS A 34 21.90 -13.27 3.32
N GLY A 35 20.80 -13.48 4.06
CA GLY A 35 20.76 -13.30 5.52
C GLY A 35 20.36 -11.90 5.98
N GLU A 36 20.03 -10.97 5.09
CA GLU A 36 19.39 -9.71 5.50
C GLU A 36 18.01 -9.98 6.10
N ARG A 37 17.58 -9.18 7.07
CA ARG A 37 16.30 -9.37 7.76
C ARG A 37 15.43 -8.12 7.62
N LEU A 38 14.27 -8.27 6.99
CA LEU A 38 13.18 -7.29 7.05
C LEU A 38 12.50 -7.47 8.40
N ASP A 39 12.54 -6.43 9.22
CA ASP A 39 11.85 -6.37 10.50
C ASP A 39 10.78 -5.30 10.46
N VAL A 40 9.58 -5.69 10.86
CA VAL A 40 8.42 -4.83 10.97
C VAL A 40 7.83 -5.00 12.35
N SER A 41 7.68 -3.90 13.06
CA SER A 41 7.12 -3.89 14.41
C SER A 41 6.38 -2.58 14.66
N GLN A 42 5.77 -2.46 15.83
CA GLN A 42 5.33 -1.19 16.36
C GLN A 42 5.80 -1.01 17.79
N ASP A 43 5.87 0.25 18.24
CA ASP A 43 6.04 0.58 19.65
C ASP A 43 4.72 0.50 20.43
N GLU A 44 4.78 0.86 21.72
CA GLU A 44 3.61 0.89 22.58
C GLU A 44 2.59 1.95 22.19
N ASN A 45 2.96 2.97 21.41
CA ASN A 45 2.06 4.04 20.95
C ASN A 45 1.44 3.71 19.58
N GLY A 46 1.76 2.56 18.98
CA GLY A 46 1.29 2.19 17.65
C GLY A 46 2.05 2.90 16.52
N ILE A 47 3.27 3.40 16.79
CA ILE A 47 4.17 3.88 15.76
C ILE A 47 4.92 2.70 15.16
N ALA A 48 4.80 2.52 13.85
CA ALA A 48 5.42 1.39 13.16
C ALA A 48 6.89 1.66 12.80
N TYR A 49 7.72 0.63 12.97
CA TYR A 49 9.06 0.55 12.45
C TYR A 49 9.10 -0.47 11.31
N ILE A 50 9.69 -0.09 10.17
CA ILE A 50 9.92 -0.95 9.01
C ILE A 50 11.36 -0.73 8.56
N GLY A 51 12.21 -1.73 8.73
CA GLY A 51 13.62 -1.64 8.40
C GLY A 51 14.21 -2.94 7.92
N ILE A 52 15.37 -2.86 7.28
CA ILE A 52 16.14 -4.04 6.88
C ILE A 52 17.52 -3.96 7.50
N THR A 53 17.95 -5.05 8.11
CA THR A 53 19.25 -5.19 8.75
C THR A 53 20.12 -6.22 8.04
N ARG A 54 21.44 -6.06 8.12
CA ARG A 54 22.44 -7.06 7.77
C ARG A 54 23.35 -7.26 8.97
N GLY A 55 23.20 -8.38 9.67
CA GLY A 55 23.76 -8.54 11.01
C GLY A 55 23.18 -7.48 11.96
N GLU A 56 24.04 -6.76 12.66
CA GLU A 56 23.63 -5.67 13.57
C GLU A 56 23.45 -4.31 12.87
N LYS A 57 23.82 -4.21 11.59
CA LYS A 57 23.78 -2.94 10.85
C LYS A 57 22.40 -2.74 10.20
N SER A 58 21.75 -1.63 10.50
CA SER A 58 20.61 -1.14 9.70
C SER A 58 21.09 -0.66 8.33
N ILE A 59 20.53 -1.25 7.27
CA ILE A 59 20.85 -0.92 5.86
C ILE A 59 19.69 -0.24 5.15
N PHE A 60 18.48 -0.34 5.70
CA PHE A 60 17.29 0.37 5.22
C PHE A 60 16.37 0.70 6.39
N ASP A 61 15.79 1.90 6.35
CA ASP A 61 14.81 2.38 7.30
C ASP A 61 13.78 3.19 6.51
N ALA A 62 12.55 2.69 6.46
CA ALA A 62 11.49 3.28 5.65
C ALA A 62 11.14 4.71 6.11
N SER A 63 11.38 5.05 7.38
CA SER A 63 11.03 6.38 7.92
C SER A 63 11.84 7.49 7.24
N ARG A 64 13.03 7.17 6.74
CA ARG A 64 13.89 8.09 5.99
C ARG A 64 13.34 8.45 4.62
N LEU A 65 12.32 7.74 4.14
CA LEU A 65 11.62 8.04 2.89
C LEU A 65 10.42 8.97 3.10
N LEU A 66 10.03 9.25 4.34
CA LEU A 66 8.93 10.15 4.64
C LEU A 66 9.41 11.62 4.68
N PRO A 67 8.54 12.59 4.35
CA PRO A 67 8.80 14.00 4.66
C PRO A 67 8.97 14.23 6.17
N PRO A 68 9.54 15.37 6.57
CA PRO A 68 9.57 15.77 7.98
C PRO A 68 8.18 15.72 8.62
N ASP A 69 8.15 15.32 9.89
CA ASP A 69 6.95 15.16 10.73
C ASP A 69 5.96 14.05 10.31
N PHE A 70 6.19 13.37 9.18
CA PHE A 70 5.40 12.21 8.84
C PHE A 70 5.82 11.00 9.67
N LYS A 71 4.83 10.17 10.03
CA LYS A 71 5.07 8.92 10.76
C LYS A 71 4.24 7.76 10.23
N PHE A 72 4.75 6.55 10.41
CA PHE A 72 3.99 5.34 10.20
C PHE A 72 3.19 5.01 11.45
N VAL A 73 1.89 4.80 11.28
CA VAL A 73 0.98 4.44 12.37
C VAL A 73 0.28 3.13 12.08
N THR A 74 -0.06 2.39 13.11
CA THR A 74 -0.89 1.17 13.03
C THR A 74 -2.28 1.46 13.60
N PRO A 75 -3.27 0.56 13.43
CA PRO A 75 -4.58 0.73 14.05
C PRO A 75 -4.53 0.92 15.58
N THR A 76 -3.53 0.34 16.26
CA THR A 76 -3.30 0.54 17.71
C THR A 76 -3.13 2.01 18.09
N TYR A 77 -2.57 2.84 17.19
CA TYR A 77 -2.37 4.27 17.43
C TYR A 77 -3.70 4.95 17.81
N PHE A 78 -4.78 4.66 17.09
CA PHE A 78 -6.08 5.31 17.29
C PHE A 78 -6.80 4.88 18.57
N ILE A 79 -6.53 3.68 19.06
CA ILE A 79 -7.07 3.19 20.34
C ILE A 79 -6.40 3.92 21.51
N LYS A 80 -5.12 4.24 21.36
CA LYS A 80 -4.33 4.86 22.44
C LYS A 80 -4.37 6.39 22.36
N SER A 81 -4.53 6.96 21.18
CA SER A 81 -4.58 8.41 20.93
C SER A 81 -6.02 8.94 20.84
N ILE A 82 -6.92 8.50 21.73
CA ILE A 82 -8.39 8.80 21.74
C ILE A 82 -8.72 10.30 21.56
N LYS A 83 -7.78 11.20 21.84
CA LYS A 83 -8.01 12.64 21.86
C LYS A 83 -8.05 13.34 20.49
N GLU A 84 -7.60 12.72 19.40
CA GLU A 84 -7.50 13.48 18.14
C GLU A 84 -8.22 12.86 16.94
N TYR A 85 -8.27 11.52 16.78
CA TYR A 85 -8.63 10.92 15.49
C TYR A 85 -9.28 9.55 15.63
N ARG A 86 -10.28 9.24 14.78
CA ARG A 86 -10.89 7.89 14.73
C ARG A 86 -10.40 7.11 13.51
N LEU A 87 -10.39 5.78 13.62
CA LEU A 87 -9.97 4.89 12.52
C LEU A 87 -10.90 5.02 11.31
N GLU A 88 -12.18 5.31 11.53
CA GLU A 88 -13.19 5.50 10.49
C GLU A 88 -12.93 6.73 9.60
N ASP A 89 -12.08 7.66 10.06
CA ASP A 89 -11.63 8.79 9.25
C ASP A 89 -10.64 8.35 8.16
N TYR A 90 -10.03 7.18 8.31
CA TYR A 90 -9.26 6.55 7.26
C TYR A 90 -10.26 5.80 6.39
N HIS A 91 -10.37 6.21 5.13
CA HIS A 91 -11.08 5.44 4.11
C HIS A 91 -10.44 4.06 4.02
N TYR A 92 -10.92 3.14 4.86
CA TYR A 92 -10.44 1.78 4.93
C TYR A 92 -10.81 1.13 3.60
N ASN A 93 -9.87 1.19 2.66
CA ASN A 93 -9.87 0.20 1.60
C ASN A 93 -9.70 -1.16 2.27
N THR A 94 -10.11 -2.22 1.59
CA THR A 94 -10.03 -3.60 2.10
C THR A 94 -8.61 -4.05 2.46
N SER A 95 -7.59 -3.28 2.08
CA SER A 95 -6.17 -3.62 2.29
C SER A 95 -5.59 -3.06 3.60
N GLY A 96 -6.25 -2.13 4.28
CA GLY A 96 -5.78 -1.55 5.55
C GLY A 96 -4.58 -0.61 5.43
N TRP A 97 -4.29 -0.13 4.22
CA TRP A 97 -3.23 0.83 3.92
C TRP A 97 -3.86 2.15 3.51
N ALA A 98 -3.36 3.26 4.07
CA ALA A 98 -3.84 4.59 3.70
C ALA A 98 -2.82 5.67 4.02
N VAL A 99 -2.96 6.81 3.36
CA VAL A 99 -2.20 8.03 3.63
C VAL A 99 -3.15 9.13 4.08
N SER A 100 -2.77 9.86 5.13
CA SER A 100 -3.43 11.09 5.55
C SER A 100 -2.43 12.23 5.52
N PRO A 101 -2.37 13.00 4.41
CA PRO A 101 -1.44 14.12 4.29
C PRO A 101 -1.65 15.19 5.36
N ASP A 102 -2.91 15.52 5.67
CA ASP A 102 -3.26 16.55 6.65
C ASP A 102 -2.80 16.20 8.06
N ARG A 103 -2.88 14.91 8.42
CA ARG A 103 -2.43 14.40 9.73
C ARG A 103 -0.95 14.03 9.74
N LYS A 104 -0.28 14.12 8.59
CA LYS A 104 1.11 13.67 8.38
C LYS A 104 1.33 12.22 8.81
N MET A 105 0.45 11.32 8.37
CA MET A 105 0.48 9.91 8.76
C MET A 105 0.36 8.98 7.55
N VAL A 106 1.03 7.84 7.64
CA VAL A 106 0.81 6.69 6.77
C VAL A 106 0.31 5.54 7.65
N LEU A 107 -0.93 5.11 7.43
CA LEU A 107 -1.50 3.93 8.07
C LEU A 107 -0.89 2.69 7.43
N VAL A 108 -0.16 1.93 8.25
CA VAL A 108 0.50 0.69 7.87
C VAL A 108 -0.47 -0.47 8.06
N GLY A 109 -0.76 -1.16 6.96
CA GLY A 109 -1.53 -2.38 6.97
C GLY A 109 -0.75 -3.55 7.57
N GLU A 110 -1.43 -4.68 7.71
CA GLU A 110 -0.82 -5.88 8.26
C GLU A 110 0.22 -6.45 7.28
N PHE A 111 1.49 -6.49 7.69
CA PHE A 111 2.52 -7.22 6.95
C PHE A 111 2.30 -8.73 7.08
N ARG A 112 2.12 -9.40 5.95
CA ARG A 112 1.95 -10.86 5.85
C ARG A 112 3.01 -11.51 4.97
N SER A 113 3.66 -10.71 4.14
CA SER A 113 4.67 -11.15 3.19
C SER A 113 5.71 -10.05 2.96
N PRO A 114 6.92 -10.37 2.45
CA PRO A 114 7.88 -9.32 2.09
C PRO A 114 7.41 -8.51 0.88
N ARG A 115 6.36 -8.95 0.16
CA ARG A 115 5.73 -8.19 -0.93
C ARG A 115 5.03 -6.93 -0.42
N ASP A 116 4.61 -6.93 0.85
CA ASP A 116 3.92 -5.79 1.47
C ASP A 116 4.85 -4.58 1.65
N LEU A 117 6.18 -4.79 1.59
CA LEU A 117 7.14 -3.69 1.50
C LEU A 117 6.88 -2.83 0.25
N LEU A 118 6.52 -3.44 -0.88
CA LEU A 118 6.22 -2.70 -2.10
C LEU A 118 4.90 -1.94 -1.98
N THR A 119 3.90 -2.51 -1.30
CA THR A 119 2.63 -1.81 -0.98
C THR A 119 2.88 -0.62 -0.06
N LEU A 120 3.72 -0.76 0.97
CA LEU A 120 4.16 0.35 1.81
C LEU A 120 4.82 1.46 0.98
N LEU A 121 5.74 1.10 0.07
CA LEU A 121 6.39 2.08 -0.81
C LEU A 121 5.38 2.78 -1.73
N HIS A 122 4.30 2.10 -2.15
CA HIS A 122 3.21 2.73 -2.89
C HIS A 122 2.51 3.81 -2.07
N GLU A 123 2.17 3.54 -0.81
CA GLU A 123 1.58 4.56 0.07
C GLU A 123 2.54 5.74 0.31
N ILE A 124 3.83 5.47 0.53
CA ILE A 124 4.83 6.56 0.61
C ILE A 124 4.88 7.37 -0.70
N GLY A 125 4.68 6.72 -1.85
CA GLY A 125 4.58 7.38 -3.15
C GLY A 125 3.48 8.43 -3.22
N HIS A 126 2.32 8.18 -2.59
CA HIS A 126 1.24 9.17 -2.46
C HIS A 126 1.67 10.38 -1.62
N VAL A 127 2.45 10.16 -0.56
CA VAL A 127 3.02 11.25 0.27
C VAL A 127 4.00 12.11 -0.52
N GLN A 128 4.80 11.50 -1.40
CA GLN A 128 5.84 12.19 -2.18
C GLN A 128 5.29 12.98 -3.37
N SER A 129 4.03 12.75 -3.74
CA SER A 129 3.35 13.45 -4.83
C SER A 129 2.00 14.03 -4.36
N PRO A 130 2.00 14.94 -3.35
CA PRO A 130 0.75 15.48 -2.85
C PRO A 130 0.15 16.43 -3.92
N ASP A 131 -0.81 15.93 -4.69
CA ASP A 131 -1.58 16.79 -5.59
C ASP A 131 -2.44 17.72 -4.72
N LYS A 132 -2.17 19.03 -4.80
CA LYS A 132 -2.58 20.03 -3.80
C LYS A 132 -4.08 20.27 -3.63
N LYS A 133 -4.96 19.67 -4.43
CA LYS A 133 -6.42 19.93 -4.37
C LYS A 133 -7.24 18.77 -4.94
N LEU A 134 -7.49 17.74 -4.12
CA LEU A 134 -8.73 16.96 -4.26
C LEU A 134 -9.88 17.85 -3.79
N GLY A 135 -10.33 18.75 -4.66
CA GLY A 135 -11.61 19.43 -4.47
C GLY A 135 -12.72 18.38 -4.35
N SER A 136 -13.77 18.70 -3.59
CA SER A 136 -14.97 17.88 -3.33
C SER A 136 -15.18 16.75 -4.33
N VAL A 137 -15.18 15.49 -3.86
CA VAL A 137 -15.41 14.29 -4.66
C VAL A 137 -16.65 14.49 -5.54
N THR A 138 -16.44 14.76 -6.84
CA THR A 138 -17.54 14.83 -7.80
C THR A 138 -17.68 13.45 -8.44
N ARG A 139 -18.89 12.89 -8.42
CA ARG A 139 -19.21 11.63 -9.12
C ARG A 139 -19.13 11.89 -10.63
N SER A 140 -17.94 11.72 -11.21
CA SER A 140 -17.70 11.96 -12.63
C SER A 140 -16.50 11.16 -13.16
N GLY A 141 -16.47 10.90 -14.46
CA GLY A 141 -15.30 10.30 -15.12
C GLY A 141 -14.00 11.11 -14.98
N LYS A 142 -14.07 12.41 -14.63
CA LYS A 142 -12.89 13.22 -14.31
C LYS A 142 -12.19 12.73 -13.04
N GLU A 143 -12.96 12.33 -12.03
CA GLU A 143 -12.45 11.75 -10.78
C GLU A 143 -11.70 10.44 -11.04
N ALA A 144 -12.26 9.54 -11.86
CA ALA A 144 -11.60 8.29 -12.24
C ALA A 144 -10.23 8.52 -12.88
N ARG A 145 -10.10 9.58 -13.72
CA ARG A 145 -8.83 9.95 -14.37
C ARG A 145 -7.80 10.51 -13.40
N ILE A 146 -8.23 11.33 -12.44
CA ILE A 146 -7.36 11.90 -11.40
C ILE A 146 -6.80 10.76 -10.55
N ARG A 147 -7.68 9.93 -9.96
CA ARG A 147 -7.29 8.79 -9.14
C ARG A 147 -6.36 7.83 -9.88
N SER A 148 -6.71 7.46 -11.11
CA SER A 148 -5.86 6.60 -11.93
C SER A 148 -4.48 7.20 -12.23
N ARG A 149 -4.37 8.52 -12.33
CA ARG A 149 -3.07 9.21 -12.49
C ARG A 149 -2.26 9.17 -11.20
N GLU A 150 -2.88 9.45 -10.06
CA GLU A 150 -2.26 9.41 -8.73
C GLU A 150 -1.71 8.01 -8.43
N GLU A 151 -2.56 6.99 -8.56
CA GLU A 151 -2.18 5.58 -8.39
C GLU A 151 -0.98 5.20 -9.26
N ARG A 152 -1.00 5.54 -10.56
CA ARG A 152 0.12 5.25 -11.46
C ARG A 152 1.41 5.97 -11.06
N ARG A 153 1.34 7.21 -10.57
CA ARG A 153 2.51 7.96 -10.10
C ARG A 153 3.08 7.34 -8.83
N ALA A 154 2.23 6.99 -7.87
CA ALA A 154 2.62 6.32 -6.64
C ALA A 154 3.28 4.96 -6.92
N TRP A 155 2.72 4.14 -7.81
CA TRP A 155 3.33 2.88 -8.24
C TRP A 155 4.65 3.07 -8.99
N ALA A 156 4.74 4.05 -9.89
CA ALA A 156 5.99 4.35 -10.59
C ALA A 156 7.10 4.77 -9.61
N TRP A 157 6.76 5.60 -8.62
CA TRP A 157 7.66 5.97 -7.53
C TRP A 157 8.08 4.74 -6.70
N ALA A 158 7.13 3.91 -6.30
CA ALA A 158 7.38 2.71 -5.50
C ALA A 158 8.35 1.75 -6.18
N ILE A 159 8.13 1.43 -7.47
CA ILE A 159 9.02 0.54 -8.25
C ILE A 159 10.43 1.15 -8.37
N SER A 160 10.52 2.46 -8.63
CA SER A 160 11.80 3.15 -8.72
C SER A 160 12.57 3.09 -7.39
N THR A 161 11.89 3.37 -6.28
CA THR A 161 12.45 3.30 -4.92
C THR A 161 12.83 1.87 -4.56
N PHE A 162 12.02 0.88 -4.90
CA PHE A 162 12.28 -0.54 -4.65
C PHE A 162 13.57 -0.99 -5.35
N ARG A 163 13.77 -0.62 -6.62
CA ARG A 163 15.02 -0.87 -7.36
C ARG A 163 16.21 -0.11 -6.80
N LYS A 164 15.99 1.11 -6.31
CA LYS A 164 17.05 1.90 -5.65
C LYS A 164 17.50 1.22 -4.36
N ILE A 165 16.56 0.74 -3.53
CA ILE A 165 16.89 -0.03 -2.32
C ILE A 165 17.69 -1.28 -2.71
N GLU A 166 17.26 -2.02 -3.73
CA GLU A 166 18.00 -3.19 -4.25
C GLU A 166 19.46 -2.84 -4.57
N LYS A 167 19.66 -1.75 -5.32
CA LYS A 167 20.98 -1.26 -5.74
C LYS A 167 21.84 -0.80 -4.55
N ASP A 168 21.27 0.00 -3.65
CA ASP A 168 22.00 0.66 -2.56
C ASP A 168 22.34 -0.33 -1.43
N THR A 169 21.49 -1.34 -1.22
CA THR A 169 21.64 -2.31 -0.13
C THR A 169 22.23 -3.64 -0.58
N GLY A 170 22.04 -4.04 -1.85
CA GLY A 170 22.43 -5.34 -2.37
C GLY A 170 21.46 -6.49 -2.05
N ILE A 171 20.29 -6.18 -1.46
CA ILE A 171 19.20 -7.14 -1.24
C ILE A 171 18.74 -7.67 -2.59
N ASP A 172 18.49 -8.98 -2.70
CA ASP A 172 17.96 -9.57 -3.92
C ASP A 172 16.43 -9.71 -3.84
N PHE A 173 15.71 -8.73 -4.37
CA PHE A 173 14.24 -8.78 -4.36
C PHE A 173 13.64 -9.82 -5.31
N ARG A 174 14.45 -10.53 -6.11
CA ARG A 174 13.98 -11.67 -6.89
C ARG A 174 13.52 -12.83 -6.02
N THR A 175 13.92 -12.90 -4.75
CA THR A 175 13.35 -13.87 -3.81
C THR A 175 11.88 -13.56 -3.47
N VAL A 176 11.46 -12.31 -3.63
CA VAL A 176 10.10 -11.81 -3.35
C VAL A 176 9.26 -11.76 -4.62
N PHE A 177 9.86 -11.25 -5.70
CA PHE A 177 9.29 -11.17 -7.05
C PHE A 177 10.26 -11.81 -8.06
N PRO A 178 10.23 -13.14 -8.24
CA PRO A 178 11.14 -13.88 -9.13
C PRO A 178 11.18 -13.37 -10.58
N THR A 179 10.07 -12.80 -11.05
CA THR A 179 9.98 -12.28 -12.42
C THR A 179 9.25 -10.94 -12.45
N GLN A 180 9.51 -10.15 -13.51
CA GLN A 180 8.74 -8.94 -13.78
C GLN A 180 7.24 -9.23 -13.94
N LYS A 181 6.86 -10.43 -14.44
CA LYS A 181 5.47 -10.87 -14.55
C LYS A 181 4.81 -11.00 -13.18
N GLU A 182 5.52 -11.51 -12.17
CA GLU A 182 4.99 -11.60 -10.80
C GLU A 182 4.80 -10.23 -10.16
N LEU A 183 5.78 -9.33 -10.34
CA LEU A 183 5.69 -7.94 -9.88
C LEU A 183 4.49 -7.24 -10.53
N LYS A 184 4.35 -7.36 -11.85
CA LYS A 184 3.21 -6.79 -12.59
C LYS A 184 1.88 -7.34 -12.07
N ARG A 185 1.78 -8.66 -11.89
CA ARG A 185 0.57 -9.31 -11.34
C ARG A 185 0.20 -8.79 -9.96
N HIS A 186 1.17 -8.55 -9.07
CA HIS A 186 0.93 -7.96 -7.75
C HIS A 186 0.29 -6.58 -7.84
N ILE A 187 0.85 -5.72 -8.70
CA ILE A 187 0.35 -4.36 -8.93
C ILE A 187 -1.03 -4.37 -9.58
N ASP A 188 -1.22 -5.20 -10.62
CA ASP A 188 -2.49 -5.32 -11.33
C ASP A 188 -3.61 -5.78 -10.38
N ASN A 189 -3.32 -6.74 -9.49
CA ASN A 189 -4.27 -7.20 -8.49
C ASN A 189 -4.63 -6.07 -7.50
N TYR A 190 -3.65 -5.30 -7.02
CA TYR A 190 -3.91 -4.13 -6.15
C TYR A 190 -4.81 -3.11 -6.85
N LEU A 191 -4.47 -2.74 -8.09
CA LEU A 191 -5.23 -1.76 -8.87
C LEU A 191 -6.67 -2.23 -9.16
N ALA A 192 -6.86 -3.54 -9.40
CA ALA A 192 -8.19 -4.12 -9.58
C ALA A 192 -9.03 -4.01 -8.29
N SER A 193 -8.45 -4.35 -7.13
CA SER A 193 -9.13 -4.19 -5.84
C SER A 193 -9.43 -2.74 -5.51
N HIS A 194 -8.49 -1.82 -5.77
CA HIS A 194 -8.67 -0.39 -5.60
C HIS A 194 -9.82 0.14 -6.48
N ARG A 195 -9.88 -0.28 -7.74
CA ARG A 195 -11.00 0.06 -8.64
C ARG A 195 -12.34 -0.43 -8.09
N GLN A 196 -12.43 -1.69 -7.69
CA GLN A 196 -13.67 -2.29 -7.16
C GLN A 196 -14.17 -1.53 -5.93
N PHE A 197 -13.28 -1.14 -5.02
CA PHE A 197 -13.63 -0.32 -3.85
C PHE A 197 -14.28 1.00 -4.26
N TRP A 198 -13.70 1.73 -5.22
CA TRP A 198 -14.26 3.02 -5.66
C TRP A 198 -15.57 2.88 -6.45
N GLU A 199 -15.71 1.83 -7.26
CA GLU A 199 -16.97 1.54 -7.96
C GLU A 199 -18.12 1.31 -6.96
N GLN A 200 -17.86 0.56 -5.89
CA GLN A 200 -18.80 0.36 -4.79
C GLN A 200 -19.08 1.66 -4.02
N TYR A 201 -18.03 2.38 -3.64
CA TYR A 201 -18.13 3.61 -2.85
C TYR A 201 -18.91 4.71 -3.56
N LEU A 202 -18.73 4.86 -4.87
CA LEU A 202 -19.42 5.88 -5.68
C LEU A 202 -20.81 5.43 -6.17
N GLY A 203 -21.29 4.26 -5.75
CA GLY A 203 -22.65 3.80 -6.01
C GLY A 203 -22.91 3.39 -7.46
N ASN A 204 -21.93 2.77 -8.13
CA ASN A 204 -22.03 2.30 -9.52
C ASN A 204 -22.37 3.42 -10.53
N ASP A 205 -21.81 4.62 -10.38
CA ASP A 205 -21.88 5.64 -11.44
C ASP A 205 -21.36 5.03 -12.76
N PRO A 206 -22.21 4.93 -13.81
CA PRO A 206 -21.82 4.26 -15.05
C PRO A 206 -20.66 4.95 -15.77
N THR A 207 -20.55 6.28 -15.65
CA THR A 207 -19.48 7.06 -16.28
C THR A 207 -18.15 6.87 -15.56
N PHE A 208 -18.16 6.83 -14.23
CA PHE A 208 -16.99 6.51 -13.43
C PHE A 208 -16.54 5.08 -13.71
N SER A 209 -17.46 4.12 -13.68
CA SER A 209 -17.20 2.68 -13.84
C SER A 209 -16.68 2.34 -15.24
N LEU A 210 -17.19 3.01 -16.27
CA LEU A 210 -16.71 2.83 -17.64
C LEU A 210 -15.28 3.38 -17.81
N GLU A 211 -15.00 4.56 -17.26
CA GLU A 211 -13.67 5.16 -17.36
C GLU A 211 -12.64 4.45 -16.47
N SER A 212 -13.01 4.03 -15.25
CA SER A 212 -12.13 3.28 -14.34
C SER A 212 -11.65 1.97 -15.00
N ARG A 213 -12.57 1.18 -15.58
CA ARG A 213 -12.23 -0.06 -16.29
C ARG A 213 -11.24 0.19 -17.43
N LYS A 214 -11.46 1.20 -18.26
CA LYS A 214 -10.50 1.56 -19.34
C LYS A 214 -9.11 1.93 -18.83
N LEU A 215 -9.03 2.55 -17.66
CA LEU A 215 -7.80 3.13 -17.12
C LEU A 215 -6.98 2.16 -16.28
N PHE A 216 -7.65 1.28 -15.53
CA PHE A 216 -7.03 0.30 -14.63
C PHE A 216 -6.95 -1.10 -15.25
N ASP A 217 -7.96 -1.53 -16.02
CA ASP A 217 -7.99 -2.85 -16.66
C ASP A 217 -7.34 -2.79 -18.05
N LYS A 218 -6.21 -2.09 -18.23
CA LYS A 218 -5.46 -2.16 -19.50
C LYS A 218 -4.90 -3.57 -19.69
N VAL A 219 -5.76 -4.47 -20.16
CA VAL A 219 -5.44 -5.75 -20.79
C VAL A 219 -4.48 -5.42 -21.93
N ASP A 220 -3.33 -6.10 -21.95
CA ASP A 220 -2.27 -5.96 -22.94
C ASP A 220 -2.80 -5.62 -24.34
N ARG A 221 -2.72 -4.33 -24.72
CA ARG A 221 -2.91 -3.90 -26.12
C ARG A 221 -1.60 -3.84 -26.89
N ARG A 222 -0.58 -4.54 -26.38
CA ARG A 222 0.73 -4.72 -27.01
C ARG A 222 1.14 -6.19 -26.84
N SER A 223 0.38 -7.07 -27.47
CA SER A 223 0.90 -8.32 -28.03
C SER A 223 1.59 -8.01 -29.35
#